data_AF-A0A6G3MLD8-F1
#
_entry.id   AF-A0A6G3MLD8-F1
#
_cell.length_a   1.000
_cell.length_b   1.000
_cell.length_c   1.000
_cell.angle_alpha   90.00
_cell.angle_beta   90.00
_cell.angle_gamma   90.00
#
_symmetry.space_group_name_H-M   'P 1'
#
loop_
_entity.id
_entity.type
_entity.pdbx_description
1 polymer ?
#
loop_
_entity_poly.entity_id
_entity_poly.type
_entity_poly.pdbx_seq_one_letter_code
_entity_poly.pdbx_strand_id
1 'polypeptide(L)'
;NCVFEKFINHNGILFKLYTLFKFWYVVKRSSFNNIDPSSNNDTCIQFETNIFNQIHKMDQTELKSHINDTKQEPKLCYDNKKPQNNTEYKIFNKIAVAIQKVTNCQLLGIDVIRDTKSSNYYIIDINYFPSYRYIPTFKSDLLSQAYEFITQNKLLNS
;
A
#
# COMPACT_ATOMS: atom_id res chain seq x y z
N ASN A 1 -22.52 11.31 2.33
CA ASN A 1 -21.22 11.99 2.46
C ASN A 1 -20.18 11.25 1.63
N CYS A 2 -19.39 11.98 0.83
CA CYS A 2 -18.28 11.45 0.06
C CYS A 2 -17.01 12.26 0.36
N VAL A 3 -15.85 11.70 0.03
CA VAL A 3 -14.55 12.38 0.12
C VAL A 3 -14.11 12.72 -1.30
N PHE A 4 -13.63 13.94 -1.49
CA PHE A 4 -12.98 14.36 -2.72
C PHE A 4 -11.48 14.39 -2.48
N GLU A 5 -10.74 13.62 -3.26
CA GLU A 5 -9.29 13.61 -3.27
C GLU A 5 -8.79 13.94 -4.68
N LYS A 6 -7.73 14.74 -4.76
CA LYS A 6 -7.09 15.05 -6.04
C LYS A 6 -6.44 13.78 -6.60
N PHE A 7 -6.77 13.41 -7.83
CA PHE A 7 -6.05 12.35 -8.53
C PHE A 7 -4.60 12.77 -8.81
N ILE A 8 -3.64 11.96 -8.36
CA ILE A 8 -2.21 12.17 -8.60
C ILE A 8 -1.75 11.12 -9.60
N ASN A 9 -1.19 11.54 -10.73
CA ASN A 9 -0.58 10.62 -11.69
C ASN A 9 0.60 9.89 -11.03
N HIS A 10 0.62 8.56 -11.09
CA HIS A 10 1.57 7.70 -10.36
C HIS A 10 2.02 6.45 -11.14
N ASN A 11 1.98 6.51 -12.47
CA ASN A 11 2.44 5.45 -13.39
C ASN A 11 1.78 4.07 -13.17
N GLY A 12 0.55 4.03 -12.63
CA GLY A 12 -0.15 2.77 -12.38
C GLY A 12 0.55 1.87 -11.37
N ILE A 13 1.31 2.44 -10.45
CA ILE A 13 2.00 1.71 -9.38
C ILE A 13 1.49 2.15 -8.01
N LEU A 14 1.02 1.17 -7.24
CA LEU A 14 0.72 1.33 -5.82
C LEU A 14 1.77 0.60 -4.98
N PHE A 15 2.26 1.25 -3.94
CA PHE A 15 3.08 0.63 -2.90
C PHE A 15 2.20 0.40 -1.67
N LYS A 16 1.81 -0.85 -1.43
CA LYS A 16 1.05 -1.23 -0.24
C LYS A 16 2.02 -1.57 0.89
N LEU A 17 2.12 -0.67 1.85
CA LEU A 17 2.90 -0.84 3.06
C LEU A 17 2.07 -1.61 4.08
N TYR A 18 2.65 -2.62 4.70
CA TYR A 18 2.05 -3.36 5.80
C TYR A 18 2.90 -3.17 7.05
N THR A 19 2.31 -2.69 8.14
CA THR A 19 2.97 -2.67 9.44
C THR A 19 2.52 -3.87 10.25
N LEU A 20 3.46 -4.52 10.93
CA LEU A 20 3.23 -5.66 11.80
C LEU A 20 4.11 -5.50 13.02
N PHE A 21 3.59 -4.79 14.04
CA PHE A 21 4.35 -4.39 15.22
C PHE A 21 5.66 -3.69 14.81
N LYS A 22 6.83 -4.26 15.14
CA LYS A 22 8.12 -3.68 14.76
C LYS A 22 8.53 -3.96 13.31
N PHE A 23 7.84 -4.87 12.62
CA PHE A 23 8.11 -5.19 11.22
C PHE A 23 7.27 -4.34 10.28
N TRP A 24 7.80 -4.11 9.08
CA TRP A 24 7.02 -3.60 7.97
C TRP A 24 7.47 -4.20 6.64
N TYR A 25 6.54 -4.23 5.69
CA TYR A 25 6.70 -4.82 4.35
C TYR A 25 6.14 -3.86 3.31
N VAL A 26 6.68 -3.87 2.10
CA VAL A 26 6.16 -3.09 0.97
C VAL A 26 5.90 -4.04 -0.20
N VAL A 27 4.64 -4.13 -0.61
CA VAL A 27 4.22 -4.87 -1.81
C VAL A 27 3.87 -3.89 -2.91
N LYS A 28 4.55 -4.01 -4.05
CA LYS A 28 4.23 -3.28 -5.26
C LYS A 28 3.03 -3.93 -5.96
N ARG A 29 2.04 -3.14 -6.36
CA ARG A 29 0.80 -3.57 -7.02
C ARG A 29 0.46 -2.68 -8.22
N SER A 30 -0.33 -3.21 -9.15
CA SER A 30 -0.98 -2.41 -10.20
C SER A 30 -1.97 -1.40 -9.60
N SER A 31 -2.07 -0.25 -10.27
CA SER A 31 -2.97 0.86 -9.96
C SER A 31 -3.47 1.51 -11.26
N PHE A 32 -4.18 2.63 -11.16
CA PHE A 32 -4.63 3.42 -12.31
C PHE A 32 -3.48 4.05 -13.09
N ASN A 33 -3.55 3.94 -14.42
CA ASN A 33 -2.69 4.66 -15.34
C ASN A 33 -2.82 6.17 -15.15
N ASN A 34 -1.83 6.91 -15.66
CA ASN A 34 -1.90 8.36 -15.67
C ASN A 34 -3.09 8.83 -16.52
N ILE A 35 -3.76 9.87 -16.04
CA ILE A 35 -4.82 10.54 -16.79
C ILE A 35 -4.23 11.81 -17.40
N ASP A 36 -4.49 12.02 -18.68
CA ASP A 36 -4.14 13.24 -19.38
C ASP A 36 -5.29 14.25 -19.26
N PRO A 37 -5.15 15.31 -18.44
CA PRO A 37 -6.19 16.31 -18.28
C PRO A 37 -6.42 17.17 -19.53
N SER A 38 -5.53 17.10 -20.53
CA SER A 38 -5.67 17.80 -21.81
C SER A 38 -6.41 16.98 -22.87
N SER A 39 -6.68 15.70 -22.60
CA SER A 39 -7.55 14.90 -23.46
C SER A 39 -8.98 15.42 -23.36
N ASN A 40 -9.64 15.65 -24.50
CA ASN A 40 -11.04 16.11 -24.59
C ASN A 40 -12.07 15.04 -24.15
N ASN A 41 -11.66 14.11 -23.28
CA ASN A 41 -12.52 13.08 -22.72
C ASN A 41 -12.94 13.52 -21.31
N ASP A 42 -14.07 14.25 -21.23
CA ASP A 42 -14.75 14.59 -19.97
C ASP A 42 -15.44 13.37 -19.33
N THR A 43 -14.88 12.18 -19.52
CA THR A 43 -15.49 10.93 -19.09
C THR A 43 -15.21 10.68 -17.61
N CYS A 44 -16.27 10.67 -16.80
CA CYS A 44 -16.18 10.20 -15.42
C CYS A 44 -15.97 8.69 -15.40
N ILE A 45 -14.85 8.23 -14.84
CA ILE A 45 -14.56 6.80 -14.67
C ILE A 45 -15.17 6.34 -13.34
N GLN A 46 -16.20 5.51 -13.41
CA GLN A 46 -16.81 4.87 -12.24
C GLN A 46 -16.26 3.45 -12.08
N PHE A 47 -15.87 3.09 -10.86
CA PHE A 47 -15.32 1.77 -10.55
C PHE A 47 -15.52 1.39 -9.09
N GLU A 48 -15.40 0.10 -8.80
CA GLU A 48 -15.25 -0.44 -7.45
C GLU A 48 -13.79 -0.80 -7.19
N THR A 49 -13.24 -0.51 -6.00
CA THR A 49 -11.81 -0.75 -5.70
C THR A 49 -11.41 -2.23 -5.79
N ASN A 50 -12.36 -3.16 -5.68
CA ASN A 50 -12.13 -4.60 -5.84
C ASN A 50 -11.65 -4.98 -7.26
N ILE A 51 -11.76 -4.06 -8.23
CA ILE A 51 -11.35 -4.22 -9.63
C ILE A 51 -9.90 -4.68 -9.74
N PHE A 52 -9.00 -4.17 -8.89
CA PHE A 52 -7.58 -4.51 -8.88
C PHE A 52 -7.28 -5.96 -8.51
N ASN A 53 -8.22 -6.67 -7.91
CA ASN A 53 -8.09 -8.10 -7.61
C ASN A 53 -8.64 -8.98 -8.74
N GLN A 54 -9.33 -8.39 -9.72
CA GLN A 54 -10.09 -9.09 -10.76
C GLN A 54 -9.71 -8.68 -12.18
N ILE A 55 -8.67 -7.84 -12.36
CA ILE A 55 -8.21 -7.31 -13.66
C ILE A 55 -8.09 -8.42 -14.72
N HIS A 56 -7.53 -9.58 -14.36
CA HIS A 56 -7.32 -10.70 -15.28
C HIS A 56 -8.62 -11.39 -15.73
N LYS A 57 -9.73 -11.20 -15.00
CA LYS A 57 -11.06 -11.75 -15.33
C LYS A 57 -11.92 -10.77 -16.10
N MET A 58 -11.46 -9.54 -16.29
CA MET A 58 -12.23 -8.53 -17.03
C MET A 58 -12.05 -8.73 -18.53
N ASP A 59 -13.18 -8.83 -19.23
CA ASP A 59 -13.25 -8.58 -20.66
C ASP A 59 -12.80 -7.13 -20.95
N GLN A 60 -12.39 -6.85 -22.19
CA GLN A 60 -11.85 -5.54 -22.60
C GLN A 60 -12.90 -4.43 -22.45
N THR A 61 -12.99 -3.89 -21.25
CA THR A 61 -13.83 -2.74 -20.87
C THR A 61 -13.00 -1.47 -20.95
N GLU A 62 -13.66 -0.33 -21.15
CA GLU A 62 -13.05 1.01 -21.08
C GLU A 62 -12.24 1.19 -19.78
N LEU A 63 -12.76 0.71 -18.64
CA LEU A 63 -12.07 0.73 -17.35
C LEU A 63 -10.73 -0.02 -17.34
N LYS A 64 -10.62 -1.14 -18.07
CA LYS A 64 -9.36 -1.90 -18.17
C LYS A 64 -8.26 -1.09 -18.88
N SER A 65 -8.62 -0.20 -19.80
CA SER A 65 -7.66 0.69 -20.47
C SER A 65 -7.01 1.71 -19.52
N HIS A 66 -7.73 2.07 -18.46
CA HIS A 66 -7.25 3.00 -17.43
C HIS A 66 -6.47 2.32 -16.30
N ILE A 67 -6.33 0.99 -16.31
CA ILE A 67 -5.60 0.25 -15.29
C ILE A 67 -4.32 -0.30 -15.88
N ASN A 68 -3.24 -0.23 -15.10
CA ASN A 68 -1.97 -0.81 -15.51
C ASN A 68 -1.99 -2.34 -15.40
N ASP A 69 -2.47 -3.01 -16.43
CA ASP A 69 -2.44 -4.47 -16.56
C ASP A 69 -1.07 -4.95 -17.09
N THR A 70 0.01 -4.63 -16.38
CA THR A 70 1.36 -5.15 -16.72
C THR A 70 1.45 -6.68 -16.64
N LYS A 71 0.38 -7.40 -16.26
CA LYS A 71 0.39 -8.82 -15.86
C LYS A 71 1.43 -9.15 -14.77
N GLN A 72 2.04 -8.13 -14.15
CA GLN A 72 3.01 -8.35 -13.08
C GLN A 72 2.26 -8.66 -11.79
N GLU A 73 2.44 -9.89 -11.32
CA GLU A 73 1.97 -10.30 -10.01
C GLU A 73 2.50 -9.36 -8.91
N PRO A 74 1.72 -9.08 -7.87
CA PRO A 74 2.16 -8.29 -6.73
C PRO A 74 3.48 -8.81 -6.16
N LYS A 75 4.44 -7.89 -5.95
CA LYS A 75 5.81 -8.24 -5.57
C LYS A 75 6.19 -7.59 -4.25
N LEU A 76 6.60 -8.40 -3.28
CA LEU A 76 7.31 -7.92 -2.09
C LEU A 76 8.66 -7.32 -2.52
N CYS A 77 8.85 -6.03 -2.28
CA CYS A 77 10.03 -5.28 -2.74
C CYS A 77 10.92 -4.80 -1.59
N TYR A 78 10.34 -4.51 -0.43
CA TYR A 78 11.08 -4.12 0.77
C TYR A 78 10.46 -4.77 2.01
N ASP A 79 11.32 -5.06 2.97
CA ASP A 79 10.95 -5.38 4.34
C ASP A 79 12.06 -4.89 5.27
N ASN A 80 11.73 -4.54 6.51
CA ASN A 80 12.75 -4.07 7.45
C ASN A 80 13.51 -5.18 8.18
N LYS A 81 13.16 -6.46 7.93
CA LYS A 81 14.00 -7.58 8.37
C LYS A 81 15.26 -7.68 7.52
N LYS A 82 15.24 -7.12 6.30
CA LYS A 82 16.38 -6.99 5.40
C LYS A 82 16.59 -5.52 4.99
N PRO A 83 17.15 -4.67 5.87
CA PRO A 83 17.32 -3.26 5.60
C PRO A 83 18.12 -2.99 4.33
N GLN A 84 17.71 -1.97 3.58
CA GLN A 84 18.40 -1.55 2.36
C GLN A 84 18.83 -0.08 2.45
N ASN A 85 20.01 0.25 1.93
CA ASN A 85 20.53 1.62 1.95
C ASN A 85 20.16 2.40 0.66
N ASN A 86 18.87 2.46 0.34
CA ASN A 86 18.37 3.30 -0.76
C ASN A 86 17.32 4.30 -0.25
N THR A 87 17.08 5.35 -1.04
CA THR A 87 16.19 6.46 -0.67
C THR A 87 14.76 6.00 -0.45
N GLU A 88 14.25 5.11 -1.30
CA GLU A 88 12.87 4.62 -1.25
C GLU A 88 12.60 3.81 0.03
N TYR A 89 13.51 2.89 0.39
CA TYR A 89 13.46 2.17 1.67
C TYR A 89 13.39 3.12 2.86
N LYS A 90 14.22 4.17 2.87
CA LYS A 90 14.23 5.17 3.97
C LYS A 90 12.91 5.93 4.06
N ILE A 91 12.29 6.24 2.93
CA ILE A 91 10.97 6.89 2.88
C ILE A 91 9.90 5.95 3.44
N PHE A 92 9.85 4.70 2.98
CA PHE A 92 8.86 3.72 3.47
C PHE A 92 9.02 3.44 4.95
N ASN A 93 10.24 3.34 5.46
CA ASN A 93 10.49 3.22 6.89
C ASN A 93 9.93 4.42 7.67
N LYS A 94 10.17 5.64 7.18
CA LYS A 94 9.64 6.86 7.82
C LYS A 94 8.12 6.88 7.81
N ILE A 95 7.48 6.51 6.70
CA ILE A 95 6.02 6.43 6.59
C ILE A 95 5.46 5.41 7.58
N ALA A 96 5.96 4.17 7.58
CA ALA A 96 5.50 3.12 8.49
C ALA A 96 5.58 3.57 9.95
N VAL A 97 6.74 4.05 10.38
CA VAL A 97 6.97 4.51 11.77
C VAL A 97 6.08 5.71 12.11
N ALA A 98 5.97 6.71 11.23
CA ALA A 98 5.18 7.90 11.50
C ALA A 98 3.69 7.58 11.63
N ILE A 99 3.15 6.76 10.73
CA ILE A 99 1.73 6.41 10.73
C ILE A 99 1.38 5.52 11.93
N GLN A 100 2.22 4.55 12.30
CA GLN A 100 2.01 3.77 13.53
C GLN A 100 1.98 4.67 14.77
N LYS A 101 2.87 5.67 14.85
CA LYS A 101 2.89 6.63 15.97
C LYS A 101 1.63 7.48 16.03
N VAL A 102 1.20 8.06 14.91
CA VAL A 102 0.04 8.96 14.87
C VAL A 102 -1.27 8.22 15.11
N THR A 103 -1.38 6.99 14.61
CA THR A 103 -2.59 6.16 14.77
C THR A 103 -2.59 5.31 16.04
N ASN A 104 -1.45 5.21 16.73
CA ASN A 104 -1.20 4.28 17.83
C ASN A 104 -1.57 2.81 17.51
N CYS A 105 -1.40 2.41 16.24
CA CYS A 105 -1.77 1.08 15.76
C CYS A 105 -0.54 0.29 15.30
N GLN A 106 -0.56 -1.02 15.56
CA GLN A 106 0.54 -1.93 15.22
C GLN A 106 0.35 -2.64 13.88
N LEU A 107 -0.91 -2.84 13.49
CA LEU A 107 -1.34 -3.67 12.36
C LEU A 107 -2.08 -2.81 11.34
N LEU A 108 -1.37 -2.33 10.32
CA LEU A 108 -1.91 -1.38 9.35
C LEU A 108 -1.55 -1.78 7.91
N GLY A 109 -2.43 -1.43 6.98
CA GLY A 109 -2.16 -1.39 5.55
C GLY A 109 -2.21 0.05 5.08
N ILE A 110 -1.15 0.56 4.47
CA ILE A 110 -1.02 1.95 4.05
C ILE A 110 -0.75 1.96 2.55
N ASP A 111 -1.64 2.57 1.79
CA ASP A 111 -1.57 2.62 0.34
C ASP A 111 -0.87 3.92 -0.07
N VAL A 112 0.30 3.77 -0.67
CA VAL A 112 1.19 4.87 -1.01
C VAL A 112 1.42 4.91 -2.51
N ILE A 113 1.26 6.09 -3.11
CA ILE A 113 1.60 6.36 -4.51
C ILE A 113 2.74 7.36 -4.60
N ARG A 114 3.50 7.31 -5.70
CA ARG A 114 4.57 8.27 -6.00
C ARG A 114 4.14 9.13 -7.18
N ASP A 115 4.15 10.44 -6.98
CA ASP A 115 3.83 11.40 -8.03
C ASP A 115 4.83 11.31 -9.19
N THR A 116 4.34 11.38 -10.42
CA THR A 116 5.17 11.36 -11.63
C THR A 116 5.87 12.68 -11.90
N LYS A 117 5.33 13.78 -11.37
CA LYS A 117 5.85 15.14 -11.59
C LYS A 117 6.83 15.59 -10.50
N SER A 118 6.89 14.87 -9.38
CA SER A 118 7.74 15.21 -8.24
C SER A 118 8.38 13.96 -7.61
N SER A 119 9.24 14.15 -6.62
CA SER A 119 9.77 13.03 -5.81
C SER A 119 8.90 12.74 -4.58
N ASN A 120 7.68 13.28 -4.53
CA ASN A 120 6.80 13.16 -3.38
C ASN A 120 6.04 11.82 -3.39
N TYR A 121 5.81 11.31 -2.19
CA TYR A 121 4.98 10.14 -1.91
C TYR A 121 3.72 10.61 -1.21
N TYR A 122 2.56 10.08 -1.61
CA TYR A 122 1.26 10.41 -1.05
C TYR A 122 0.62 9.15 -0.48
N ILE A 123 0.07 9.26 0.73
CA ILE A 123 -0.76 8.22 1.35
C ILE A 123 -2.19 8.49 0.92
N ILE A 124 -2.83 7.50 0.29
CA ILE A 124 -4.19 7.63 -0.25
C ILE A 124 -5.22 6.77 0.47
N ASP A 125 -4.79 5.76 1.22
CA ASP A 125 -5.68 4.94 2.04
C ASP A 125 -4.93 4.29 3.22
N ILE A 126 -5.63 4.10 4.34
CA ILE A 126 -5.13 3.44 5.55
C ILE A 126 -6.19 2.46 6.06
N ASN A 127 -5.83 1.19 6.16
CA ASN A 127 -6.69 0.11 6.64
C ASN A 127 -6.14 -0.47 7.95
N TYR A 128 -7.02 -0.66 8.93
CA TYR A 128 -6.71 -1.39 10.15
C TYR A 128 -6.75 -2.90 9.90
N PHE A 129 -5.71 -3.60 10.34
CA PHE A 129 -5.58 -5.05 10.20
C PHE A 129 -5.97 -5.55 8.78
N PRO A 130 -5.20 -5.20 7.74
CA PRO A 130 -5.48 -5.65 6.38
C PRO A 130 -5.21 -7.16 6.22
N SER A 131 -5.33 -7.67 4.99
CA SER A 131 -5.14 -9.10 4.70
C SER A 131 -3.69 -9.61 4.72
N TYR A 132 -2.69 -8.71 4.69
CA TYR A 132 -1.27 -9.05 4.56
C TYR A 132 -0.95 -10.00 3.40
N ARG A 133 -1.77 -9.94 2.34
CA ARG A 133 -1.57 -10.77 1.15
C ARG A 133 -0.18 -10.50 0.56
N TYR A 134 0.46 -11.55 0.05
CA TYR A 134 1.80 -11.53 -0.53
C TYR A 134 2.95 -11.36 0.46
N ILE A 135 2.69 -11.50 1.77
CA ILE A 135 3.73 -11.59 2.81
C ILE A 135 3.89 -13.06 3.22
N PRO A 136 4.90 -13.80 2.71
CA PRO A 136 5.00 -15.24 2.95
C PRO A 136 5.17 -15.61 4.43
N THR A 137 5.77 -14.71 5.21
CA THR A 137 6.09 -14.90 6.64
C THR A 137 5.04 -14.32 7.58
N PHE A 138 3.89 -13.85 7.06
CA PHE A 138 2.87 -13.16 7.86
C PHE A 138 2.46 -13.92 9.13
N LYS A 139 2.10 -15.21 9.02
CA LYS A 139 1.64 -16.00 10.16
C LYS A 139 2.70 -16.13 11.25
N SER A 140 3.94 -16.46 10.88
CA SER A 140 5.04 -16.63 11.83
C SER A 140 5.42 -15.30 12.48
N ASP A 141 5.48 -14.23 11.69
CA ASP A 141 5.80 -12.89 12.19
C ASP A 141 4.71 -12.39 13.15
N LEU A 142 3.43 -12.56 12.81
CA LEU A 142 2.31 -12.16 13.66
C LEU A 142 2.36 -12.86 15.02
N LEU A 143 2.52 -14.19 15.03
CA LEU A 143 2.58 -14.95 16.27
C LEU A 143 3.77 -14.54 17.14
N SER A 144 4.96 -14.43 16.53
CA SER A 144 6.18 -14.01 17.23
C SER A 144 6.02 -12.62 17.85
N GLN A 145 5.52 -11.66 17.07
CA GLN A 145 5.42 -10.28 17.51
C GLN A 145 4.28 -10.05 18.51
N ALA A 146 3.14 -10.70 18.33
CA ALA A 146 2.06 -10.65 19.31
C ALA A 146 2.50 -11.25 20.65
N TYR A 147 3.22 -12.38 20.64
CA TYR A 147 3.75 -13.00 21.85
C TYR A 147 4.73 -12.09 22.59
N GLU A 148 5.68 -11.50 21.86
CA GLU A 148 6.65 -10.54 22.39
C GLU A 148 5.95 -9.32 23.01
N PHE A 149 4.99 -8.74 22.30
CA PHE A 149 4.21 -7.60 22.76
C PHE A 149 3.43 -7.90 24.04
N ILE A 150 2.71 -9.03 24.08
CA ILE A 150 1.94 -9.44 25.28
C ILE A 150 2.87 -9.67 26.47
N THR A 151 4.02 -10.30 26.25
CA THR A 151 4.97 -10.62 27.33
C THR A 151 5.62 -9.36 27.91
N GLN A 152 6.01 -8.41 27.07
CA GLN A 152 6.55 -7.12 27.52
C GLN A 152 5.51 -6.30 28.30
N ASN A 153 4.26 -6.28 27.84
CA ASN A 153 3.18 -5.58 28.55
C ASN A 153 2.83 -6.24 29.89
N LYS A 154 2.95 -7.56 30.03
CA LYS A 154 2.77 -8.22 31.33
C LYS A 154 3.85 -7.83 32.33
N LEU A 155 5.12 -7.75 31.91
CA LEU A 155 6.24 -7.35 32.75
C LEU A 155 6.16 -5.88 33.20
N LEU A 156 5.57 -5.00 32.39
CA LEU A 156 5.39 -3.58 32.75
C LEU A 156 4.23 -3.35 33.73
N ASN A 157 3.30 -4.30 33.83
CA ASN A 157 2.10 -4.22 34.68
C ASN A 157 2.18 -5.12 35.92
N SER A 158 3.31 -5.80 36.15
CA SER A 158 3.63 -6.62 37.32
C SER A 158 4.63 -5.93 38.21
#